data_AF-A0A3N5HIF6-F1
#
_entry.id   AF-A0A3N5HIF6-F1
#
_cell.length_a   1.000
_cell.length_b   1.000
_cell.length_c   1.000
_cell.angle_alpha   90.00
_cell.angle_beta   90.00
_cell.angle_gamma   90.00
#
_symmetry.space_group_name_H-M   'P 1'
#
loop_
_entity.id
_entity.type
_entity.pdbx_description
1 polymer ?
#
loop_
_entity_poly.entity_id
_entity_poly.type
_entity_poly.pdbx_seq_one_letter_code
_entity_poly.pdbx_strand_id
1 'polypeptide(L)'
;MSDIDTWLAAFRTQAAGLPGAGLPWLATIRQRAIERFADEGWPTNRLENWRHTSLAFLGQQRFVVAQAGSSPQAAIDGLRSGDEGGHWLVFVDGVFAPAMSAIGALPAGAQVCALSEAMTRFPERVEAAF
;
A
#
# COMPACT_ATOMS: atom_id res chain seq x y z
N MET A 1 -9.33 1.46 25.75
CA MET A 1 -9.42 1.85 24.33
C MET A 1 -9.22 0.58 23.55
N SER A 2 -10.19 0.17 22.73
CA SER A 2 -10.09 -1.07 21.95
C SER A 2 -8.92 -0.97 20.95
N ASP A 3 -8.30 -2.10 20.58
CA ASP A 3 -7.29 -2.11 19.52
C ASP A 3 -7.85 -1.48 18.24
N ILE A 4 -9.13 -1.72 17.94
CA ILE A 4 -9.86 -1.15 16.81
C ILE A 4 -9.95 0.38 16.89
N ASP A 5 -10.17 0.95 18.08
CA ASP A 5 -10.23 2.42 18.27
C ASP A 5 -8.88 3.07 17.92
N THR A 6 -7.77 2.37 18.21
CA THR A 6 -6.42 2.82 17.88
C THR A 6 -6.23 2.88 16.37
N TRP A 7 -6.71 1.87 15.62
CA TRP A 7 -6.66 1.87 14.15
C TRP A 7 -7.53 2.95 13.52
N LEU A 8 -8.75 3.17 14.04
CA LEU A 8 -9.63 4.24 13.60
C LEU A 8 -9.01 5.62 13.86
N ALA A 9 -8.34 5.81 15.01
CA ALA A 9 -7.63 7.05 15.32
C ALA A 9 -6.41 7.26 14.38
N ALA A 10 -5.63 6.21 14.12
CA ALA A 10 -4.50 6.26 13.20
C ALA A 10 -4.96 6.61 11.77
N PHE A 11 -6.01 5.95 11.28
CA PHE A 11 -6.60 6.25 9.98
C PHE A 11 -7.05 7.71 9.89
N ARG A 12 -7.81 8.21 10.86
CA ARG A 12 -8.26 9.61 10.88
C ARG A 12 -7.10 10.60 10.83
N THR A 13 -6.01 10.30 11.53
CA THR A 13 -4.81 11.14 11.56
C THR A 13 -4.09 11.16 10.21
N GLN A 14 -4.07 10.04 9.49
CA GLN A 14 -3.28 9.86 8.27
C GLN A 14 -4.07 10.09 6.98
N ALA A 15 -5.39 9.96 6.99
CA ALA A 15 -6.24 9.89 5.80
C ALA A 15 -6.02 11.07 4.83
N ALA A 16 -5.92 12.30 5.35
CA ALA A 16 -5.70 13.49 4.55
C ALA A 16 -4.31 13.55 3.89
N GLY A 17 -3.32 12.85 4.44
CA GLY A 17 -1.95 12.77 3.90
C GLY A 17 -1.73 11.60 2.94
N LEU A 18 -2.70 10.70 2.78
CA LEU A 18 -2.55 9.55 1.88
C LEU A 18 -2.59 9.98 0.40
N PRO A 19 -1.81 9.32 -0.49
CA PRO A 19 -1.90 9.57 -1.92
C PRO A 19 -3.34 9.44 -2.44
N GLY A 20 -3.80 10.42 -3.21
CA GLY A 20 -5.17 10.46 -3.72
C GLY A 20 -6.24 10.83 -2.69
N ALA A 21 -5.89 11.37 -1.52
CA ALA A 21 -6.87 11.85 -0.53
C ALA A 21 -7.83 12.94 -1.08
N GLY A 22 -7.39 13.69 -2.10
CA GLY A 22 -8.23 14.65 -2.82
C GLY A 22 -9.23 14.03 -3.80
N LEU A 23 -9.19 12.71 -4.04
CA LEU A 23 -10.11 12.00 -4.93
C LEU A 23 -11.30 11.47 -4.13
N PRO A 24 -12.54 11.98 -4.32
CA PRO A 24 -13.68 11.61 -3.48
C PRO A 24 -14.04 10.12 -3.50
N TRP A 25 -13.92 9.47 -4.67
CA TRP A 25 -14.22 8.04 -4.82
C TRP A 25 -13.26 7.19 -3.97
N LEU A 26 -11.97 7.52 -3.99
CA LEU A 26 -10.94 6.77 -3.28
C LEU A 26 -11.00 7.02 -1.77
N ALA A 27 -11.23 8.27 -1.36
CA ALA A 27 -11.49 8.60 0.04
C ALA A 27 -12.69 7.80 0.58
N THR A 28 -13.77 7.69 -0.21
CA THR A 28 -14.96 6.91 0.14
C THR A 28 -14.66 5.42 0.28
N ILE A 29 -13.90 4.82 -0.65
CA ILE A 29 -13.50 3.41 -0.56
C ILE A 29 -12.69 3.14 0.71
N ARG A 30 -11.72 4.00 1.02
CA ARG A 30 -10.88 3.87 2.22
C ARG A 30 -11.69 4.01 3.51
N GLN A 31 -12.61 4.97 3.55
CA GLN A 31 -13.51 5.17 4.69
C GLN A 31 -14.39 3.93 4.92
N ARG A 32 -15.03 3.41 3.86
CA ARG A 32 -15.84 2.18 3.96
C ARG A 32 -15.02 0.98 4.41
N ALA A 33 -13.79 0.86 3.93
CA ALA A 33 -12.91 -0.24 4.30
C ALA A 33 -12.54 -0.20 5.80
N ILE A 34 -12.21 0.97 6.35
CA ILE A 34 -11.86 1.08 7.77
C ILE A 34 -13.09 0.92 8.68
N GLU A 35 -14.26 1.40 8.26
CA GLU A 35 -15.53 1.19 8.98
C GLU A 35 -15.89 -0.29 9.04
N ARG A 36 -15.82 -0.98 7.89
CA ARG A 36 -16.04 -2.42 7.82
C ARG A 36 -15.06 -3.20 8.70
N PHE A 37 -13.79 -2.81 8.71
CA PHE A 37 -12.80 -3.42 9.60
C PHE A 37 -13.15 -3.19 11.07
N ALA A 38 -13.68 -2.02 11.43
CA ALA A 38 -14.11 -1.76 12.80
C ALA A 38 -15.33 -2.59 13.21
N ASP A 39 -16.26 -2.83 12.29
CA ASP A 39 -17.45 -3.65 12.53
C ASP A 39 -17.11 -5.15 12.62
N GLU A 40 -16.26 -5.66 11.71
CA GLU A 40 -15.90 -7.08 11.64
C GLU A 40 -14.77 -7.45 12.63
N GLY A 41 -13.91 -6.51 12.95
CA GLY A 41 -12.72 -6.71 13.78
C GLY A 41 -11.65 -7.57 13.11
N TRP A 42 -10.70 -8.05 13.92
CA TRP A 42 -9.67 -8.97 13.44
C TRP A 42 -10.27 -10.33 13.09
N PRO A 43 -9.87 -10.94 11.96
CA PRO A 43 -10.28 -12.30 11.64
C PRO A 43 -9.84 -13.30 12.72
N THR A 44 -10.79 -14.12 13.18
CA THR A 44 -10.54 -15.16 14.18
C THR A 44 -10.86 -16.54 13.62
N ASN A 45 -10.48 -17.58 14.35
CA ASN A 45 -10.82 -18.97 14.01
C ASN A 45 -12.33 -19.28 14.01
N ARG A 46 -13.18 -18.33 14.42
CA ARG A 46 -14.64 -18.43 14.33
C ARG A 46 -15.17 -18.17 12.91
N LEU A 47 -14.39 -17.51 12.06
CA LEU A 47 -14.71 -17.34 10.65
C LEU A 47 -14.19 -18.53 9.86
N GLU A 48 -15.03 -19.16 9.03
CA GLU A 48 -14.68 -20.39 8.30
C GLU A 48 -13.39 -20.23 7.47
N ASN A 49 -13.28 -19.12 6.74
CA ASN A 49 -12.10 -18.79 5.91
C ASN A 49 -10.81 -18.57 6.73
N TRP A 50 -10.92 -18.42 8.06
CA TRP A 50 -9.82 -18.14 8.98
C TRP A 50 -9.67 -19.21 10.07
N ARG A 51 -10.39 -20.33 9.95
CA ARG A 51 -10.41 -21.43 10.94
C ARG A 51 -9.01 -21.91 11.35
N HIS A 52 -8.07 -21.88 10.41
CA HIS A 52 -6.69 -22.35 10.60
C HIS A 52 -5.64 -21.23 10.68
N THR A 53 -6.04 -19.96 10.60
CA THR A 53 -5.11 -18.83 10.54
C THR A 53 -5.66 -17.61 11.27
N SER A 54 -5.91 -17.70 12.58
CA SER A 54 -6.39 -16.55 13.35
C SER A 54 -5.42 -15.37 13.28
N LEU A 55 -5.93 -14.16 13.01
CA LEU A 55 -5.17 -12.90 13.01
C LEU A 55 -5.39 -12.07 14.28
N ALA A 56 -6.13 -12.58 15.26
CA ALA A 56 -6.43 -11.86 16.50
C ALA A 56 -5.16 -11.38 17.25
N PHE A 57 -4.02 -12.06 17.07
CA PHE A 57 -2.76 -11.68 17.71
C PHE A 57 -2.20 -10.35 17.17
N LEU A 58 -2.57 -9.93 15.94
CA LEU A 58 -2.13 -8.65 15.37
C LEU A 58 -2.71 -7.46 16.13
N GLY A 59 -3.90 -7.60 16.75
CA GLY A 59 -4.46 -6.56 17.62
C GLY A 59 -3.56 -6.22 18.81
N GLN A 60 -2.82 -7.21 19.31
CA GLN A 60 -1.90 -7.04 20.44
C GLN A 60 -0.57 -6.39 20.05
N GLN A 61 -0.34 -6.14 18.75
CA GLN A 61 0.89 -5.56 18.24
C GLN A 61 0.72 -4.06 17.97
N ARG A 62 1.79 -3.29 18.19
CA ARG A 62 1.84 -1.88 17.80
C ARG A 62 2.49 -1.76 16.43
N PHE A 63 1.69 -1.36 15.45
CA PHE A 63 2.19 -1.01 14.12
C PHE A 63 2.61 0.46 14.09
N VAL A 64 3.74 0.70 13.43
CA VAL A 64 4.21 2.05 13.11
C VAL A 64 4.51 2.09 11.62
N VAL A 65 4.27 3.25 10.99
CA VAL A 65 4.75 3.47 9.63
C VAL A 65 6.28 3.41 9.68
N ALA A 66 6.87 2.63 8.78
CA ALA A 66 8.31 2.53 8.68
C ALA A 66 8.91 3.93 8.48
N GLN A 67 9.90 4.26 9.30
CA GLN A 67 10.71 5.44 9.10
C GLN A 67 11.89 5.07 8.19
N ALA A 68 12.38 6.02 7.41
CA ALA A 68 13.51 5.80 6.51
C ALA A 68 14.68 5.14 7.26
N GLY A 69 14.94 3.87 6.95
CA GLY A 69 15.97 3.03 7.56
C GLY A 69 17.22 2.93 6.69
N SER A 70 17.97 1.85 6.86
CA SER A 70 19.08 1.52 5.96
C SER A 70 18.57 1.26 4.55
N SER A 71 19.24 1.82 3.54
CA SER A 71 18.86 1.64 2.14
C SER A 71 18.84 0.15 1.75
N PRO A 72 17.75 -0.37 1.16
CA PRO A 72 17.67 -1.77 0.74
C PRO A 72 18.45 -2.06 -0.56
N GLN A 73 19.33 -1.15 -1.00
CA GLN A 73 20.01 -1.20 -2.30
C GLN A 73 20.74 -2.51 -2.53
N ALA A 74 21.55 -2.96 -1.57
CA ALA A 74 22.33 -4.19 -1.71
C ALA A 74 21.43 -5.43 -1.89
N ALA A 75 20.29 -5.48 -1.20
CA ALA A 75 19.33 -6.57 -1.36
C ALA A 75 18.68 -6.54 -2.75
N ILE A 76 18.32 -5.35 -3.24
CA ILE A 76 17.75 -5.15 -4.57
C ILE A 76 18.75 -5.51 -5.67
N ASP A 77 20.01 -5.12 -5.53
CA ASP A 77 21.08 -5.46 -6.48
C ASP A 77 21.32 -6.97 -6.53
N GLY A 78 21.27 -7.64 -5.37
CA GLY A 78 21.33 -9.10 -5.28
C GLY A 78 20.19 -9.78 -6.05
N LEU A 79 18.95 -9.31 -5.89
CA LEU A 79 17.79 -9.83 -6.62
C LEU A 79 17.89 -9.63 -8.14
N ARG A 80 18.54 -8.55 -8.59
CA ARG A 80 18.73 -8.26 -10.02
C ARG A 80 19.87 -9.03 -10.65
N SER A 81 20.87 -9.41 -9.87
CA SER A 81 22.10 -10.00 -10.40
C SER A 81 21.91 -11.33 -11.17
N GLY A 82 20.73 -11.95 -11.08
CA GLY A 82 20.34 -13.13 -11.87
C GLY A 82 19.32 -12.88 -12.98
N ASP A 83 18.94 -11.63 -13.24
CA ASP A 83 17.94 -11.25 -14.25
C ASP A 83 18.58 -10.46 -15.40
N GLU A 84 18.45 -10.97 -16.62
CA GLU A 84 19.08 -10.39 -17.83
C GLU A 84 18.15 -9.43 -18.59
N GLY A 85 16.91 -9.18 -18.12
CA GLY A 85 16.03 -8.20 -18.78
C GLY A 85 14.70 -7.92 -18.09
N GLY A 86 14.09 -6.78 -18.41
CA GLY A 86 12.75 -6.41 -17.94
C GLY A 86 12.67 -5.02 -17.30
N HIS A 87 11.47 -4.65 -16.87
CA HIS A 87 11.20 -3.36 -16.22
C HIS A 87 11.07 -3.57 -14.72
N TRP A 88 12.00 -3.01 -13.93
CA TRP A 88 12.01 -3.13 -12.48
C TRP A 88 11.43 -1.88 -11.82
N LEU A 89 10.34 -2.05 -11.08
CA LEU A 89 9.80 -1.03 -10.20
C LEU A 89 10.07 -1.42 -8.75
N VAL A 90 10.73 -0.55 -8.01
CA VAL A 90 11.04 -0.77 -6.59
C VAL A 90 10.13 0.10 -5.74
N PHE A 91 9.55 -0.53 -4.72
CA PHE A 91 8.80 0.15 -3.67
C PHE A 91 9.46 -0.17 -2.34
N VAL A 92 9.85 0.86 -1.60
CA VAL A 92 10.43 0.74 -0.26
C VAL A 92 9.40 1.28 0.71
N ASP A 93 8.97 0.44 1.66
CA ASP A 93 7.98 0.80 2.68
C ASP A 93 6.68 1.40 2.11
N GLY A 94 6.24 0.87 0.96
CA GLY A 94 5.02 1.32 0.27
C GLY A 94 5.19 2.56 -0.62
N VAL A 95 6.41 3.11 -0.73
CA VAL A 95 6.72 4.30 -1.55
C VAL A 95 7.56 3.92 -2.76
N PHE A 96 7.20 4.42 -3.94
CA PHE A 96 7.97 4.20 -5.17
C PHE A 96 9.37 4.83 -5.07
N ALA A 97 10.41 4.03 -5.31
CA ALA A 97 11.81 4.42 -5.21
C ALA A 97 12.44 4.49 -6.62
N PRO A 98 12.37 5.64 -7.32
CA PRO A 98 12.82 5.76 -8.71
C PRO A 98 14.32 5.54 -8.86
N ALA A 99 15.14 6.04 -7.93
CA ALA A 99 16.60 5.90 -7.96
C ALA A 99 17.06 4.43 -7.85
N MET A 100 16.22 3.59 -7.25
CA MET A 100 16.50 2.17 -7.10
C MET A 100 15.81 1.37 -8.19
N SER A 101 14.92 1.94 -9.00
CA SER A 101 14.16 1.26 -10.06
C SER A 101 14.95 1.21 -11.38
N ALA A 102 14.67 0.23 -12.22
CA ALA A 102 15.29 0.08 -13.54
C ALA A 102 14.21 -0.21 -14.58
N ILE A 103 13.45 0.84 -14.95
CA ILE A 103 12.35 0.71 -15.91
C ILE A 103 12.88 0.54 -17.34
N GLY A 104 14.04 1.09 -17.70
CA GLY A 104 14.56 0.94 -19.07
C GLY A 104 13.66 1.58 -20.15
N ALA A 105 13.79 1.13 -21.39
CA ALA A 105 13.04 1.67 -22.53
C ALA A 105 11.65 1.03 -22.64
N LEU A 106 10.61 1.86 -22.72
CA LEU A 106 9.23 1.41 -22.89
C LEU A 106 8.83 1.42 -24.37
N PRO A 107 7.97 0.49 -24.81
CA PRO A 107 7.41 0.52 -26.16
C PRO A 107 6.51 1.75 -26.36
N ALA A 108 6.28 2.13 -27.62
CA ALA A 108 5.42 3.26 -27.95
C ALA A 108 4.02 3.12 -27.35
N GLY A 109 3.54 4.17 -26.68
CA GLY A 109 2.23 4.19 -26.02
C GLY A 109 2.21 3.64 -24.60
N ALA A 110 3.29 3.02 -24.11
CA ALA A 110 3.40 2.57 -22.72
C ALA A 110 4.00 3.66 -21.82
N GLN A 111 3.42 3.81 -20.63
CA GLN A 111 3.92 4.70 -19.58
C GLN A 111 3.96 3.96 -18.25
N VAL A 112 5.06 4.14 -17.51
CA VAL A 112 5.21 3.66 -16.14
C VAL A 112 5.54 4.85 -15.25
N CYS A 113 4.79 5.04 -14.18
CA CYS A 113 5.01 6.09 -13.18
C CYS A 113 4.46 5.65 -11.82
N ALA A 114 4.75 6.43 -10.77
CA ALA A 114 4.17 6.17 -9.46
C ALA A 114 2.65 6.30 -9.51
N LEU A 115 1.91 5.42 -8.83
CA LEU A 115 0.44 5.50 -8.78
C LEU A 115 -0.03 6.84 -8.18
N SER A 116 0.72 7.41 -7.22
CA SER A 116 0.47 8.74 -6.68
C SER A 116 0.54 9.85 -7.74
N GLU A 117 1.48 9.74 -8.67
CA GLU A 117 1.59 10.64 -9.82
C GLU A 117 0.43 10.41 -10.81
N ALA A 118 0.11 9.15 -11.12
CA ALA A 118 -0.98 8.80 -12.01
C ALA A 118 -2.34 9.33 -11.50
N MET A 119 -2.59 9.24 -10.19
CA MET A 119 -3.79 9.80 -9.55
C MET A 119 -3.89 11.33 -9.72
N THR A 120 -2.75 12.02 -9.85
CA THR A 120 -2.72 13.48 -10.05
C THR A 120 -2.87 13.85 -11.53
N ARG A 121 -2.19 13.12 -12.42
CA ARG A 121 -2.12 13.44 -13.86
C ARG A 121 -3.29 12.88 -14.66
N PHE A 122 -3.82 11.73 -14.25
CA PHE A 122 -4.85 10.97 -14.98
C PHE A 122 -5.94 10.42 -14.04
N PRO A 123 -6.55 11.25 -13.18
CA PRO A 123 -7.47 10.77 -12.14
C PRO A 123 -8.62 9.91 -12.66
N GLU A 124 -9.23 10.31 -13.79
CA GLU A 124 -10.35 9.57 -14.41
C GLU A 124 -9.93 8.19 -14.93
N ARG A 125 -8.71 8.07 -15.48
CA ARG A 125 -8.20 6.79 -15.96
C ARG A 125 -7.89 5.84 -14.82
N VAL A 126 -7.40 6.37 -13.70
CA VAL A 126 -7.15 5.59 -12.49
C VAL A 126 -8.49 5.11 -11.91
N GLU A 127 -9.48 5.98 -11.82
CA GLU A 127 -10.82 5.63 -11.32
C GLU A 127 -11.48 4.55 -12.19
N ALA A 128 -11.43 4.68 -13.52
CA ALA A 128 -12.02 3.71 -14.44
C ALA A 128 -11.36 2.32 -14.41
N ALA A 129 -10.16 2.19 -13.83
CA ALA A 129 -9.45 0.94 -13.70
C ALA A 129 -9.72 0.21 -12.36
N PHE A 130 -10.42 0.85 -11.42
CA PHE A 130 -10.83 0.29 -10.12
C PHE A 130 -12.28 -0.21 -10.16
#